data_AF-A0A455U7C8-F1
#
_entry.id   AF-A0A455U7C8-F1
#
_cell.length_a   1.000
_cell.length_b   1.000
_cell.length_c   1.000
_cell.angle_alpha   90.00
_cell.angle_beta   90.00
_cell.angle_gamma   90.00
#
_symmetry.space_group_name_H-M   'P 1'
#
loop_
_entity.id
_entity.type
_entity.pdbx_description
1 polymer ?
#
loop_
_entity_poly.entity_id
_entity_poly.type
_entity_poly.pdbx_seq_one_letter_code
_entity_poly.pdbx_strand_id
1 'polypeptide(L)'
;MTVYRQIERGSITDTSQANLAFSEHKDSIYRLEELADEISLVADAGVKAANEAINAKYRATLWQLCIFSGVALLMALALAIAITRSIVLPLRRAVEVAQRVAEGDLRHDITLTGRDETAQLLSSMAYMSKQLTTLVASLRDSSENVLNGANEIAQGGRNLPLVLSSRRLPYRKRLQAWRR
;
A
#
# COMPACT_ATOMS: atom_id res chain seq x y z
N MET A 1 -8.14 -89.26 20.33
CA MET A 1 -9.62 -89.36 20.20
C MET A 1 -10.16 -88.05 20.74
N THR A 2 -10.96 -87.28 19.99
CA THR A 2 -11.36 -85.92 20.44
C THR A 2 -12.25 -85.99 21.68
N VAL A 3 -12.01 -85.11 22.66
CA VAL A 3 -12.78 -85.00 23.92
C VAL A 3 -14.29 -84.93 23.65
N TYR A 4 -14.69 -84.23 22.58
CA TYR A 4 -16.07 -84.16 22.09
C TYR A 4 -16.70 -85.55 21.84
N ARG A 5 -16.01 -86.47 21.16
CA ARG A 5 -16.51 -87.84 20.90
C ARG A 5 -16.54 -88.72 22.14
N GLN A 6 -15.74 -88.40 23.16
CA GLN A 6 -15.72 -89.13 24.44
C GLN A 6 -16.87 -88.70 25.36
N ILE A 7 -17.26 -87.42 25.31
CA ILE A 7 -18.45 -86.88 25.98
C ILE A 7 -19.74 -87.45 25.35
N GLU A 8 -19.83 -87.45 24.01
CA GLU A 8 -21.01 -87.90 23.26
C GLU A 8 -21.32 -89.40 23.47
N ARG A 9 -20.30 -90.22 23.75
CA ARG A 9 -20.43 -91.65 24.06
C ARG A 9 -20.64 -91.95 25.56
N GLY A 10 -20.75 -90.93 26.40
CA GLY A 10 -20.92 -91.07 27.84
C GLY A 10 -19.70 -91.67 28.55
N SER A 11 -18.49 -91.51 27.99
CA SER A 11 -17.24 -92.01 28.61
C SER A 11 -16.62 -91.01 29.59
N ILE A 12 -17.05 -89.75 29.57
CA ILE A 12 -16.67 -88.72 30.53
C ILE A 12 -17.94 -88.34 31.30
N THR A 13 -18.18 -89.03 32.42
CA THR A 13 -19.37 -88.86 33.26
C THR A 13 -19.09 -88.16 34.58
N ASP A 14 -17.81 -87.90 34.86
CA ASP A 14 -17.33 -87.29 36.08
C ASP A 14 -16.51 -86.02 35.80
N THR A 15 -16.67 -85.03 36.67
CA THR A 15 -16.01 -83.72 36.62
C THR A 15 -14.47 -83.84 36.66
N SER A 16 -13.95 -84.87 37.34
CA SER A 16 -12.52 -85.14 37.43
C SER A 16 -11.92 -85.59 36.09
N GLN A 17 -12.60 -86.48 35.36
CA GLN A 17 -12.14 -86.97 34.05
C GLN A 17 -12.23 -85.89 32.96
N ALA A 18 -13.28 -85.06 33.01
CA ALA A 18 -13.37 -83.89 32.15
C ALA A 18 -12.22 -82.91 32.43
N ASN A 19 -11.94 -82.61 33.70
CA ASN A 19 -10.86 -81.71 34.09
C ASN A 19 -9.47 -82.20 33.65
N LEU A 20 -9.21 -83.51 33.69
CA LEU A 20 -7.98 -84.12 33.16
C LEU A 20 -7.87 -83.97 31.64
N ALA A 21 -8.93 -84.24 30.88
CA ALA A 21 -8.95 -84.07 29.43
C ALA A 21 -8.76 -82.61 29.00
N PHE A 22 -9.32 -81.66 29.76
CA PHE A 22 -9.10 -80.23 29.54
C PHE A 22 -7.73 -79.75 30.03
N SER A 23 -7.12 -80.39 31.04
CA SER A 23 -5.81 -79.99 31.58
C SER A 23 -4.71 -79.98 30.52
N GLU A 24 -4.75 -80.92 29.57
CA GLU A 24 -3.81 -81.00 28.43
C GLU A 24 -3.87 -79.74 27.53
N HIS A 25 -5.00 -79.04 27.50
CA HIS A 25 -5.22 -77.87 26.65
C HIS A 25 -5.16 -76.54 27.42
N LYS A 26 -5.16 -76.57 28.77
CA LYS A 26 -5.13 -75.36 29.61
C LYS A 26 -3.90 -74.50 29.32
N ASP A 27 -2.72 -75.11 29.19
CA ASP A 27 -1.49 -74.37 28.89
C ASP A 27 -1.55 -73.65 27.53
N SER A 28 -2.20 -74.26 26.55
CA SER A 28 -2.39 -73.65 25.23
C SER A 28 -3.40 -72.49 25.29
N ILE A 29 -4.46 -72.63 26.09
CA ILE A 29 -5.45 -71.56 26.30
C ILE A 29 -4.83 -70.38 27.05
N TYR A 30 -4.06 -70.63 28.12
CA TYR A 30 -3.35 -69.58 28.85
C TYR A 30 -2.32 -68.87 27.99
N ARG A 31 -1.55 -69.61 27.17
CA ARG A 31 -0.64 -68.99 26.20
C ARG A 31 -1.38 -68.12 25.17
N LEU A 32 -2.58 -68.51 24.76
CA LEU A 32 -3.35 -67.75 23.77
C LEU A 32 -3.92 -66.46 24.38
N GLU A 33 -4.34 -66.51 25.65
CA GLU A 33 -4.76 -65.33 26.44
C GLU A 33 -3.58 -64.39 26.68
N GLU A 34 -2.41 -64.92 27.07
CA GLU A 34 -1.17 -64.14 27.26
C GLU A 34 -0.72 -63.44 25.97
N LEU A 35 -0.74 -64.15 24.83
CA LEU A 35 -0.41 -63.55 23.53
C LEU A 35 -1.46 -62.51 23.09
N ALA A 36 -2.73 -62.72 23.39
CA ALA A 36 -3.79 -61.75 23.07
C ALA A 36 -3.64 -60.45 23.90
N ASP A 37 -3.26 -60.57 25.17
CA ASP A 37 -2.96 -59.43 26.04
C ASP A 37 -1.69 -58.71 25.59
N GLU A 38 -0.64 -59.44 25.21
CA GLU A 38 0.60 -58.85 24.69
C GLU A 38 0.35 -58.05 23.39
N ILE A 39 -0.41 -58.62 22.45
CA ILE A 39 -0.80 -57.94 21.20
C ILE A 39 -1.61 -56.67 21.50
N SER A 40 -2.56 -56.74 22.43
CA SER A 40 -3.39 -55.59 22.80
C SER A 40 -2.56 -54.48 23.43
N LEU A 41 -1.60 -54.83 24.28
CA LEU A 41 -0.70 -53.88 24.93
C LEU A 41 0.22 -53.17 23.91
N VAL A 42 0.76 -53.92 22.95
CA VAL A 42 1.57 -53.36 21.86
C VAL A 42 0.73 -52.48 20.94
N ALA A 43 -0.49 -52.89 20.61
CA ALA A 43 -1.42 -52.10 19.80
C ALA A 43 -1.78 -50.78 20.47
N ASP A 44 -2.11 -50.80 21.77
CA ASP A 44 -2.42 -49.60 22.55
C ASP A 44 -1.23 -48.64 22.65
N ALA A 45 -0.02 -49.17 22.87
CA ALA A 45 1.20 -48.37 22.88
C ALA A 45 1.45 -47.72 21.52
N GLY A 46 1.24 -48.45 20.42
CA GLY A 46 1.35 -47.94 19.05
C GLY A 46 0.35 -46.82 18.76
N VAL A 47 -0.91 -46.99 19.16
CA VAL A 47 -1.96 -45.97 19.00
C VAL A 47 -1.65 -44.72 19.81
N LYS A 48 -1.19 -44.86 21.06
CA LYS A 48 -0.79 -43.72 21.90
C LYS A 48 0.39 -42.94 21.28
N ALA A 49 1.44 -43.64 20.86
CA ALA A 49 2.60 -43.02 20.22
C ALA A 49 2.22 -42.30 18.91
N ALA A 50 1.35 -42.91 18.09
CA ALA A 50 0.84 -42.28 16.87
C ALA A 50 0.05 -41.00 17.18
N ASN A 51 -0.86 -41.04 18.17
CA ASN A 51 -1.64 -39.88 18.59
C ASN A 51 -0.77 -38.75 19.14
N GLU A 52 0.26 -39.06 19.94
CA GLU A 52 1.20 -38.06 20.44
C GLU A 52 1.99 -37.39 19.31
N ALA A 53 2.49 -38.18 18.36
CA ALA A 53 3.18 -37.66 17.19
C ALA A 53 2.27 -36.77 16.34
N ILE A 54 1.01 -37.17 16.15
CA ILE A 54 -0.01 -36.41 15.44
C ILE A 54 -0.28 -35.07 16.17
N ASN A 55 -0.51 -35.10 17.48
CA ASN A 55 -0.78 -33.91 18.28
C ASN A 55 0.40 -32.92 18.29
N ALA A 56 1.63 -33.43 18.37
CA ALA A 56 2.83 -32.61 18.27
C ALA A 56 2.91 -31.91 16.90
N LYS A 57 2.60 -32.62 15.80
CA LYS A 57 2.55 -32.02 14.47
C LYS A 57 1.42 -31.00 14.32
N TYR A 58 0.23 -31.26 14.85
CA TYR A 58 -0.87 -30.30 14.81
C TYR A 58 -0.49 -28.96 15.45
N ARG A 59 0.12 -28.99 16.65
CA ARG A 59 0.55 -27.76 17.33
C ARG A 59 1.62 -27.02 16.52
N ALA A 60 2.61 -27.72 15.98
CA ALA A 60 3.64 -27.11 15.15
C ALA A 60 3.06 -26.46 13.88
N THR A 61 2.15 -27.16 13.18
CA THR A 61 1.48 -26.65 11.98
C THR A 61 0.64 -25.41 12.28
N LEU A 62 -0.11 -25.40 13.38
CA LEU A 62 -0.89 -24.23 13.78
C LEU A 62 0.01 -23.02 14.10
N TRP A 63 1.12 -23.23 14.80
CA TRP A 63 2.09 -22.16 15.07
C TRP A 63 2.72 -21.62 13.78
N GLN A 64 3.10 -22.49 12.85
CA GLN A 64 3.62 -22.08 11.54
C GLN A 64 2.58 -21.25 10.77
N LEU A 65 1.31 -21.70 10.74
CA LEU A 65 0.22 -20.96 10.10
C LEU A 65 0.03 -19.58 10.72
N CYS A 66 0.01 -19.48 12.05
CA CYS A 66 -0.11 -18.20 12.75
C CYS A 66 1.07 -17.26 12.46
N ILE A 67 2.30 -17.79 12.44
CA ILE A 67 3.50 -17.00 12.12
C ILE A 67 3.43 -16.49 10.69
N PHE A 68 3.14 -17.35 9.70
CA PHE A 68 3.04 -16.93 8.31
C PHE A 68 1.93 -15.90 8.09
N SER A 69 0.76 -16.11 8.69
CA SER A 69 -0.35 -15.16 8.64
C SER A 69 0.02 -13.83 9.28
N GLY A 70 0.67 -13.85 10.45
CA GLY A 70 1.14 -12.65 11.13
C GLY A 70 2.18 -11.87 10.31
N VAL A 71 3.17 -12.55 9.73
CA VAL A 71 4.19 -11.93 8.86
C VAL A 71 3.55 -11.34 7.62
N ALA A 72 2.60 -12.04 6.99
CA ALA A 72 1.89 -11.54 5.83
C ALA A 72 1.10 -10.26 6.15
N LEU A 73 0.41 -10.22 7.29
CA LEU A 73 -0.32 -9.03 7.74
C LEU A 73 0.63 -7.85 8.03
N LEU A 74 1.75 -8.10 8.70
CA LEU A 74 2.76 -7.08 8.98
C LEU A 74 3.37 -6.52 7.68
N MET A 75 3.69 -7.37 6.71
CA MET A 75 4.16 -6.93 5.40
C MET A 75 3.11 -6.11 4.67
N ALA A 76 1.85 -6.55 4.66
CA ALA A 76 0.76 -5.80 4.03
C ALA A 76 0.60 -4.40 4.66
N LEU A 77 0.65 -4.31 5.98
CA LEU A 77 0.57 -3.03 6.70
C LEU A 77 1.78 -2.14 6.40
N ALA A 78 2.99 -2.70 6.41
CA ALA A 78 4.22 -1.97 6.08
C ALA A 78 4.17 -1.41 4.65
N LEU A 79 3.73 -2.22 3.67
CA LEU A 79 3.57 -1.79 2.29
C LEU A 79 2.49 -0.72 2.14
N ALA A 80 1.35 -0.88 2.82
CA ALA A 80 0.29 0.12 2.80
C ALA A 80 0.77 1.48 3.33
N ILE A 81 1.52 1.48 4.44
CA ILE A 81 2.12 2.71 5.00
C ILE A 81 3.16 3.29 4.05
N ALA A 82 4.02 2.46 3.46
CA ALA A 82 5.04 2.88 2.52
C ALA A 82 4.41 3.56 1.29
N ILE A 83 3.47 2.89 0.61
CA ILE A 83 2.75 3.41 -0.56
C ILE A 83 2.00 4.70 -0.22
N THR A 84 1.32 4.75 0.92
CA THR A 84 0.60 5.96 1.34
C THR A 84 1.55 7.16 1.47
N ARG A 85 2.75 6.93 2.03
CA ARG A 85 3.73 8.00 2.26
C ARG A 85 4.55 8.37 1.03
N SER A 86 4.92 7.40 0.18
CA SER A 86 5.76 7.64 -1.00
C SER A 86 4.96 8.02 -2.25
N ILE A 87 3.68 7.66 -2.33
CA ILE A 87 2.88 7.88 -3.56
C ILE A 87 1.66 8.74 -3.25
N VAL A 88 0.77 8.28 -2.35
CA VAL A 88 -0.54 8.92 -2.18
C VAL A 88 -0.41 10.34 -1.64
N LEU A 89 0.44 10.56 -0.63
CA LEU A 89 0.62 11.88 -0.02
C LEU A 89 1.30 12.89 -0.96
N PRO A 90 2.41 12.57 -1.67
CA PRO A 90 3.00 13.45 -2.69
C PRO A 90 2.04 13.77 -3.83
N LEU A 91 1.26 12.79 -4.32
CA LEU A 91 0.28 13.03 -5.39
C LEU A 91 -0.85 13.96 -4.95
N ARG A 92 -1.35 13.84 -3.71
CA ARG A 92 -2.33 14.80 -3.18
C ARG A 92 -1.78 16.23 -3.14
N ARG A 93 -0.53 16.39 -2.70
CA ARG A 93 0.14 17.71 -2.72
C ARG A 93 0.27 18.25 -4.15
N ALA A 94 0.61 17.40 -5.12
CA ALA A 94 0.68 17.80 -6.52
C ALA A 94 -0.69 18.29 -7.03
N VAL A 95 -1.78 17.59 -6.71
CA VAL A 95 -3.14 18.01 -7.07
C VAL A 95 -3.51 19.35 -6.42
N GLU A 96 -3.21 19.54 -5.13
CA GLU A 96 -3.46 20.81 -4.44
C GLU A 96 -2.70 21.98 -5.08
N VAL A 97 -1.44 21.76 -5.48
CA VAL A 97 -0.65 22.76 -6.20
C VAL A 97 -1.30 23.07 -7.56
N ALA A 98 -1.66 22.06 -8.34
CA ALA A 98 -2.29 22.26 -9.64
C ALA A 98 -3.57 23.10 -9.53
N GLN A 99 -4.39 22.81 -8.52
CA GLN A 99 -5.65 23.50 -8.30
C GLN A 99 -5.44 24.98 -7.93
N ARG A 100 -4.46 25.28 -7.07
CA ARG A 100 -4.11 26.67 -6.73
C ARG A 100 -3.54 27.45 -7.92
N VAL A 101 -2.70 26.81 -8.73
CA VAL A 101 -2.19 27.41 -9.97
C VAL A 101 -3.35 27.73 -10.91
N ALA A 102 -4.35 26.84 -11.02
CA ALA A 102 -5.56 27.09 -11.80
C ALA A 102 -6.42 28.25 -11.25
N GLU A 103 -6.40 28.46 -9.93
CA GLU A 103 -7.03 29.61 -9.25
C GLU A 103 -6.21 30.91 -9.33
N GLY A 104 -4.98 30.85 -9.85
CA GLY A 104 -4.08 32.00 -9.97
C GLY A 104 -3.23 32.30 -8.73
N ASP A 105 -3.24 31.44 -7.72
CA ASP A 105 -2.35 31.52 -6.56
C ASP A 105 -1.02 30.80 -6.86
N LEU A 106 0.03 31.58 -7.14
CA LEU A 106 1.37 31.10 -7.47
C LEU A 106 2.36 31.19 -6.30
N ARG A 107 1.91 31.54 -5.08
CA ARG A 107 2.80 31.92 -3.97
C ARG A 107 3.33 30.74 -3.13
N HIS A 108 3.18 29.50 -3.58
CA HIS A 108 3.46 28.32 -2.75
C HIS A 108 4.86 27.73 -2.91
N ASP A 109 5.48 27.43 -1.78
CA ASP A 109 6.72 26.65 -1.70
C ASP A 109 6.38 25.15 -1.76
N ILE A 110 6.78 24.50 -2.85
CA ILE A 110 6.58 23.06 -3.02
C ILE A 110 7.74 22.37 -2.32
N THR A 111 7.51 21.93 -1.07
CA THR A 111 8.51 21.16 -0.33
C THR A 111 8.73 19.80 -1.01
N LEU A 112 9.87 19.65 -1.66
CA LEU A 112 10.30 18.41 -2.30
C LEU A 112 10.80 17.44 -1.23
N THR A 113 10.19 16.27 -1.14
CA THR A 113 10.65 15.20 -0.26
C THR A 113 10.74 13.92 -1.09
N GLY A 114 11.92 13.30 -1.12
CA GLY A 114 12.17 12.08 -1.89
C GLY A 114 13.09 12.30 -3.10
N ARG A 115 13.40 11.20 -3.79
CA ARG A 115 14.23 11.17 -5.02
C ARG A 115 13.61 10.26 -6.10
N ASP A 116 12.33 9.97 -5.96
CA ASP A 116 11.58 9.11 -6.87
C ASP A 116 10.87 9.94 -7.97
N GLU A 117 10.11 9.26 -8.80
CA GLU A 117 9.32 9.83 -9.89
C GLU A 117 8.28 10.85 -9.38
N THR A 118 7.76 10.66 -8.16
CA THR A 118 6.79 11.61 -7.56
C THR A 118 7.47 12.91 -7.14
N ALA A 119 8.70 12.82 -6.61
CA ALA A 119 9.52 13.99 -6.30
C ALA A 119 9.92 14.74 -7.58
N GLN A 120 10.25 14.02 -8.66
CA GLN A 120 10.55 14.62 -9.96
C GLN A 120 9.33 15.34 -10.56
N LEU A 121 8.13 14.75 -10.43
CA LEU A 121 6.87 15.37 -10.83
C LEU A 121 6.62 16.68 -10.06
N LEU A 122 6.67 16.64 -8.73
CA LEU A 122 6.51 17.82 -7.87
C LEU A 122 7.54 18.91 -8.19
N SER A 123 8.79 18.53 -8.47
CA SER A 123 9.84 19.47 -8.88
C SER A 123 9.52 20.16 -10.20
N SER A 124 8.98 19.41 -11.16
CA SER A 124 8.59 19.95 -12.47
C SER A 124 7.41 20.92 -12.34
N MET A 125 6.45 20.62 -11.46
CA MET A 125 5.36 21.54 -11.13
C MET A 125 5.84 22.81 -10.43
N ALA A 126 6.81 22.70 -9.53
CA ALA A 126 7.41 23.85 -8.85
C ALA A 126 8.06 24.80 -9.85
N TYR A 127 8.82 24.22 -10.78
CA TYR A 127 9.44 24.96 -11.87
C TYR A 127 8.41 25.67 -12.75
N MET A 128 7.32 24.99 -13.13
CA MET A 128 6.22 25.57 -13.91
C MET A 128 5.57 26.76 -13.18
N SER A 129 5.23 26.63 -11.90
CA SER A 129 4.64 27.70 -11.09
C SER A 129 5.57 28.93 -11.02
N LYS A 130 6.87 28.71 -10.82
CA LYS A 130 7.88 29.79 -10.82
C LYS A 130 7.95 30.53 -12.16
N GLN A 131 7.89 29.80 -13.27
CA GLN A 131 7.90 30.40 -14.61
C GLN A 131 6.64 31.22 -14.88
N LEU A 132 5.47 30.70 -14.49
CA LEU A 132 4.21 31.45 -14.57
C LEU A 132 4.26 32.74 -13.74
N THR A 133 4.84 32.69 -12.53
CA THR A 133 4.99 33.88 -11.68
C THR A 133 5.83 34.95 -12.35
N THR A 134 6.95 34.53 -12.95
CA THR A 134 7.88 35.43 -13.66
C THR A 134 7.20 36.06 -14.89
N LEU A 135 6.41 35.28 -15.63
CA LEU A 135 5.68 35.74 -16.79
C LEU A 135 4.58 36.76 -16.41
N VAL A 136 3.83 36.50 -15.35
CA VAL A 136 2.81 37.43 -14.83
C VAL A 136 3.44 38.74 -14.33
N ALA A 137 4.58 38.67 -13.64
CA ALA A 137 5.33 39.86 -13.23
C ALA A 137 5.77 40.69 -14.44
N SER A 138 6.34 40.04 -15.47
CA SER A 138 6.81 40.71 -16.69
C SER A 138 5.66 41.37 -17.47
N LEU A 139 4.47 40.75 -17.50
CA LEU A 139 3.26 41.33 -18.10
C LEU A 139 2.77 42.57 -17.35
N ARG A 140 2.87 42.56 -16.01
CA ARG A 140 2.51 43.71 -15.18
C ARG A 140 3.44 44.89 -15.44
N ASP A 141 4.74 44.65 -15.46
CA ASP A 141 5.75 45.69 -15.76
C ASP A 141 5.56 46.25 -17.18
N SER A 142 5.27 45.39 -18.16
CA SER A 142 4.98 45.81 -19.53
C SER A 142 3.73 46.68 -19.60
N SER A 143 2.69 46.34 -18.83
CA SER A 143 1.44 47.11 -18.77
C SER A 143 1.64 48.48 -18.10
N GLU A 144 2.48 48.56 -17.06
CA GLU A 144 2.85 49.82 -16.42
C GLU A 144 3.64 50.73 -17.37
N ASN A 145 4.58 50.16 -18.13
CA ASN A 145 5.31 50.89 -19.17
C ASN A 145 4.38 51.43 -20.28
N VAL A 146 3.41 50.64 -20.73
CA VAL A 146 2.39 51.09 -21.70
C VAL A 146 1.53 52.22 -21.12
N LEU A 147 1.10 52.10 -19.85
CA LEU A 147 0.31 53.13 -19.18
C LEU A 147 1.10 54.45 -19.07
N ASN A 148 2.38 54.38 -18.69
CA ASN A 148 3.26 55.53 -18.60
C ASN A 148 3.44 56.20 -19.96
N GLY A 149 3.71 55.43 -21.02
CA GLY A 149 3.82 55.95 -22.39
C GLY A 149 2.52 56.58 -22.90
N ALA A 150 1.37 55.97 -22.60
CA ALA A 150 0.07 56.56 -22.93
C ALA A 150 -0.16 57.89 -22.21
N ASN A 151 0.28 58.01 -20.96
CA ASN A 151 0.17 59.24 -20.19
C ASN A 151 1.12 60.34 -20.73
N GLU A 152 2.33 59.99 -21.16
CA GLU A 152 3.24 60.89 -21.86
C GLU A 152 2.66 61.38 -23.20
N ILE A 153 2.06 60.50 -24.01
CA ILE A 153 1.38 60.87 -25.26
C ILE A 153 0.22 61.83 -24.97
N ALA A 154 -0.59 61.53 -23.96
CA ALA A 154 -1.70 62.39 -23.56
C ALA A 154 -1.22 63.77 -23.08
N GLN A 155 -0.11 63.83 -22.34
CA GLN A 155 0.54 65.09 -21.94
C GLN A 155 1.10 65.86 -23.15
N GLY A 156 1.78 65.17 -24.06
CA GLY A 156 2.30 65.75 -25.30
C GLY A 156 1.20 66.32 -26.19
N GLY A 157 0.07 65.61 -26.30
CA GLY A 157 -1.13 66.07 -27.02
C GLY A 157 -1.73 67.35 -26.44
N ARG A 158 -1.70 67.52 -25.10
CA ARG A 158 -2.16 68.76 -24.43
C ARG A 158 -1.26 69.96 -24.68
N ASN A 159 0.03 69.75 -24.97
CA ASN A 159 0.98 70.82 -25.26
C ASN A 159 1.02 71.20 -26.75
N LEU A 160 0.43 70.38 -27.63
CA LEU A 160 0.38 70.63 -29.08
C LEU A 160 -0.31 71.95 -29.46
N PRO A 161 -1.45 72.37 -28.86
CA PRO A 161 -2.09 73.65 -29.16
C PRO A 161 -1.22 74.86 -28.80
N LEU A 162 -0.40 74.77 -27.74
CA LEU A 162 0.52 75.83 -27.32
C LEU A 162 1.67 76.02 -28.31
N VAL A 163 2.18 74.94 -28.90
CA VAL A 163 3.19 75.01 -29.97
C VAL A 163 2.59 75.50 -31.28
N LEU A 164 1.35 75.12 -31.60
CA LEU A 164 0.67 75.56 -32.83
C LEU A 164 0.20 77.02 -32.76
N SER A 165 -0.07 77.57 -31.58
CA SER A 165 -0.40 78.99 -31.40
C SER A 165 0.83 79.90 -31.49
N SER A 166 2.01 79.43 -31.07
CA SER A 166 3.26 80.21 -31.15
C SER A 166 3.88 80.25 -32.56
N ARG A 167 3.52 79.31 -33.45
CA ARG A 167 3.96 79.31 -34.87
C ARG A 167 3.10 80.12 -35.84
N ARG A 168 1.94 80.64 -35.42
CA ARG A 168 1.14 81.55 -36.28
C ARG A 168 1.62 82.99 -36.14
N LEU A 169 2.73 83.32 -36.80
CA LEU A 169 3.17 84.71 -36.93
C LEU A 169 2.15 85.53 -37.76
N PRO A 170 1.84 86.77 -37.36
CA PRO A 170 0.89 87.62 -38.07
C PRO A 170 1.47 88.09 -39.41
N TYR A 171 0.75 87.77 -40.50
CA TYR A 171 1.04 88.18 -41.89
C TYR A 171 1.11 89.72 -42.10
N ARG A 172 0.73 90.52 -41.09
CA ARG A 172 0.62 91.98 -41.17
C ARG A 172 1.93 92.77 -41.25
N LYS A 173 3.10 92.18 -40.94
CA LYS A 173 4.38 92.90 -41.01
C LYS A 173 5.04 92.93 -42.40
N ARG A 174 4.60 92.11 -43.36
CA ARG A 174 5.21 92.09 -44.71
C ARG A 174 4.74 93.21 -45.64
N LEU A 175 3.59 93.84 -45.37
CA LEU A 175 3.03 94.88 -46.25
C LEU A 175 3.53 96.30 -45.96
N GLN A 176 4.12 96.55 -44.79
CA GLN A 176 4.74 97.85 -44.48
C GLN A 176 6.17 98.00 -45.01
N ALA A 177 6.82 96.89 -45.38
CA ALA A 177 8.16 96.88 -45.95
C ALA A 177 8.19 97.29 -47.45
N TRP A 178 7.04 97.32 -48.13
CA TRP A 178 6.92 97.72 -49.53
C TRP A 178 6.49 99.18 -49.73
N ARG A 179 6.46 99.98 -48.66
CA ARG A 179 6.00 101.38 -48.68
C ARG A 179 7.11 102.39 -48.34
N ARG A 180 8.35 102.06 -48.69
CA ARG A 180 9.48 103.00 -48.79
C ARG A 180 10.19 102.79 -50.11
#